data_AF-A0A0L6CSG2-F1
#
_entry.id   AF-A0A0L6CSG2-F1
#
_cell.length_a   1.000
_cell.length_b   1.000
_cell.length_c   1.000
_cell.angle_alpha   90.00
_cell.angle_beta   90.00
_cell.angle_gamma   90.00
#
_symmetry.space_group_name_H-M   'P 1'
#
loop_
_entity.id
_entity.type
_entity.pdbx_description
1 polymer ?
#
loop_
_entity_poly.entity_id
_entity_poly.type
_entity_poly.pdbx_seq_one_letter_code
_entity_poly.pdbx_strand_id
1 'polypeptide(L)'
;MQTKLHINLTQGIIDVEGDVELVKAVYEDFKDRMVGHAAPPPPPAESPATPAADAGNGAAPKSKRPARKRKKAKLNDNEESIINPDAPKLDKSLDTSKLGAYFGEYKVGNHPERVLIFLKFLIEELGIENPNTDQVYTCYQAVNERIPKVFSQAFRDASGRKFGYIDYNSPTDVPITTVGDNYFKFDLKRKGAE
;
A
#
# COMPACT_ATOMS: atom_id res chain seq x y z
N MET A 1 -18.14 -33.45 -9.89
CA MET A 1 -17.78 -33.65 -8.47
C MET A 1 -17.41 -32.28 -7.93
N GLN A 2 -17.89 -31.91 -6.73
CA GLN A 2 -17.51 -30.65 -6.07
C GLN A 2 -16.94 -31.01 -4.70
N THR A 3 -15.71 -30.58 -4.46
CA THR A 3 -14.98 -30.65 -3.21
C THR A 3 -14.84 -29.21 -2.70
N LYS A 4 -15.24 -28.90 -1.44
CA LYS A 4 -15.11 -27.59 -0.75
C LYS A 4 -14.55 -27.74 0.67
N LEU A 5 -14.16 -26.61 1.29
CA LEU A 5 -13.70 -26.37 2.67
C LEU A 5 -14.04 -24.87 3.05
N HIS A 6 -13.57 -24.26 4.15
CA HIS A 6 -13.61 -22.77 4.39
C HIS A 6 -12.54 -22.20 5.38
N ILE A 7 -11.78 -21.12 5.08
CA ILE A 7 -10.57 -20.63 5.84
C ILE A 7 -10.85 -19.59 6.92
N ASN A 8 -10.33 -19.82 8.14
CA ASN A 8 -10.07 -18.82 9.17
C ASN A 8 -8.96 -19.32 10.11
N LEU A 9 -8.06 -18.47 10.63
CA LEU A 9 -7.07 -18.88 11.66
C LEU A 9 -7.30 -18.21 13.03
N THR A 10 -7.94 -17.04 13.03
CA THR A 10 -8.52 -16.40 14.22
C THR A 10 -9.92 -16.91 14.57
N GLN A 11 -10.57 -17.67 13.67
CA GLN A 11 -11.72 -18.53 13.96
C GLN A 11 -11.47 -20.04 13.69
N GLY A 12 -10.40 -20.43 12.98
CA GLY A 12 -9.83 -21.79 13.03
C GLY A 12 -10.22 -22.87 11.98
N ILE A 13 -10.75 -22.56 10.80
CA ILE A 13 -11.08 -23.56 9.73
C ILE A 13 -10.17 -23.33 8.49
N ILE A 14 -10.21 -24.15 7.42
CA ILE A 14 -9.32 -24.07 6.22
C ILE A 14 -10.12 -24.18 4.89
N ASP A 15 -9.82 -23.39 3.82
CA ASP A 15 -10.61 -23.22 2.56
C ASP A 15 -10.01 -23.87 1.33
N VAL A 16 -10.85 -24.55 0.52
CA VAL A 16 -10.48 -25.20 -0.76
C VAL A 16 -11.75 -25.67 -1.51
N GLU A 17 -12.27 -24.92 -2.49
CA GLU A 17 -13.15 -25.51 -3.53
C GLU A 17 -12.32 -25.98 -4.73
N GLY A 18 -12.21 -27.30 -4.96
CA GLY A 18 -11.31 -27.87 -5.97
C GLY A 18 -10.81 -29.28 -5.63
N ASP A 19 -10.09 -29.89 -6.56
CA ASP A 19 -9.73 -31.32 -6.63
C ASP A 19 -9.31 -32.02 -5.30
N VAL A 20 -9.59 -33.32 -5.19
CA VAL A 20 -9.33 -34.15 -3.98
C VAL A 20 -7.85 -34.16 -3.59
N GLU A 21 -6.94 -34.11 -4.58
CA GLU A 21 -5.49 -34.05 -4.33
C GLU A 21 -5.08 -32.70 -3.74
N LEU A 22 -5.68 -31.60 -4.20
CA LEU A 22 -5.46 -30.24 -3.71
C LEU A 22 -5.92 -30.11 -2.25
N VAL A 23 -7.12 -30.63 -1.94
CA VAL A 23 -7.68 -30.65 -0.56
C VAL A 23 -6.73 -31.38 0.40
N LYS A 24 -6.13 -32.49 -0.01
CA LYS A 24 -5.16 -33.24 0.81
C LYS A 24 -3.85 -32.48 1.01
N ALA A 25 -3.29 -31.89 -0.04
CA ALA A 25 -2.05 -31.13 0.05
C ALA A 25 -2.17 -29.91 0.98
N VAL A 26 -3.29 -29.17 0.89
CA VAL A 26 -3.58 -28.01 1.75
C VAL A 26 -3.77 -28.44 3.22
N TYR A 27 -4.37 -29.61 3.47
CA TYR A 27 -4.50 -30.17 4.82
C TYR A 27 -3.14 -30.55 5.44
N GLU A 28 -2.21 -31.14 4.67
CA GLU A 28 -0.90 -31.53 5.19
C GLU A 28 0.02 -30.33 5.47
N ASP A 29 0.06 -29.34 4.58
CA ASP A 29 0.84 -28.09 4.78
C ASP A 29 0.36 -27.31 6.01
N PHE A 30 -0.96 -27.26 6.25
CA PHE A 30 -1.52 -26.66 7.46
C PHE A 30 -1.17 -27.44 8.74
N LYS A 31 -1.20 -28.78 8.67
CA LYS A 31 -0.91 -29.65 9.80
C LYS A 31 0.54 -29.54 10.27
N ASP A 32 1.50 -29.54 9.35
CA ASP A 32 2.93 -29.39 9.67
C ASP A 32 3.20 -28.02 10.34
N ARG A 33 2.54 -26.98 9.83
CA ARG A 33 2.65 -25.61 10.33
C ARG A 33 2.05 -25.38 11.72
N MET A 34 1.03 -26.15 12.11
CA MET A 34 0.48 -26.12 13.48
C MET A 34 1.40 -26.79 14.51
N VAL A 35 2.05 -27.90 14.16
CA VAL A 35 2.95 -28.63 15.07
C VAL A 35 4.20 -27.80 15.40
N GLY A 36 4.63 -26.90 14.51
CA GLY A 36 5.77 -26.01 14.71
C GLY A 36 5.57 -24.81 15.65
N HIS A 37 4.37 -24.59 16.23
CA HIS A 37 4.08 -23.39 17.05
C HIS A 37 3.54 -23.64 18.47
N ALA A 38 3.60 -24.89 18.96
CA ALA A 38 3.35 -25.20 20.37
C ALA A 38 4.56 -24.82 21.27
N ALA A 39 4.75 -23.52 21.53
CA ALA A 39 5.69 -23.05 22.54
C ALA A 39 5.05 -23.08 23.95
N PRO A 40 5.77 -23.53 25.00
CA PRO A 40 5.21 -23.67 26.34
C PRO A 40 4.97 -22.32 27.05
N PRO A 41 4.04 -22.25 28.01
CA PRO A 41 3.74 -21.01 28.76
C PRO A 41 4.88 -20.62 29.72
N PRO A 42 5.07 -19.32 29.99
CA PRO A 42 6.10 -18.84 30.91
C PRO A 42 5.75 -19.13 32.39
N PRO A 43 6.73 -19.49 33.25
CA PRO A 43 6.50 -19.69 34.68
C PRO A 43 6.27 -18.36 35.44
N PRO A 44 5.58 -18.40 36.59
CA PRO A 44 5.27 -17.21 37.38
C PRO A 44 6.48 -16.65 38.13
N ALA A 45 6.41 -15.37 38.51
CA ALA A 45 7.49 -14.63 39.16
C ALA A 45 7.48 -14.79 40.69
N GLU A 46 8.65 -15.06 41.26
CA GLU A 46 8.96 -14.89 42.68
C GLU A 46 10.22 -14.04 42.85
N SER A 47 10.15 -13.04 43.74
CA SER A 47 11.30 -12.22 44.19
C SER A 47 12.12 -13.01 45.23
N PRO A 48 13.44 -12.78 45.40
CA PRO A 48 13.85 -11.68 46.28
C PRO A 48 15.24 -11.01 46.02
N ALA A 49 15.38 -9.82 46.63
CA ALA A 49 16.57 -9.24 47.27
C ALA A 49 17.95 -9.12 46.56
N THR A 50 18.47 -7.88 46.60
CA THR A 50 19.87 -7.47 46.41
C THR A 50 20.82 -8.00 47.52
N PRO A 51 22.13 -8.09 47.25
CA PRO A 51 23.01 -6.97 47.66
C PRO A 51 24.00 -6.50 46.56
N ALA A 52 24.79 -5.46 46.88
CA ALA A 52 25.54 -4.62 45.94
C ALA A 52 27.08 -4.83 45.93
N ALA A 53 27.78 -3.94 45.21
CA ALA A 53 29.24 -3.77 45.06
C ALA A 53 29.96 -4.72 44.06
N ASP A 54 31.02 -4.33 43.34
CA ASP A 54 31.53 -3.00 42.92
C ASP A 54 32.58 -3.20 41.79
N ALA A 55 32.98 -2.12 41.10
CA ALA A 55 34.18 -1.97 40.27
C ALA A 55 34.31 -2.75 38.93
N GLY A 56 35.03 -2.13 37.96
CA GLY A 56 35.92 -2.92 37.09
C GLY A 56 35.82 -2.79 35.56
N ASN A 57 35.82 -1.56 35.02
CA ASN A 57 36.53 -1.16 33.79
C ASN A 57 37.12 -2.24 32.83
N GLY A 58 36.75 -2.25 31.53
CA GLY A 58 37.62 -2.87 30.50
C GLY A 58 37.01 -3.30 29.16
N ALA A 59 37.40 -2.61 28.08
CA ALA A 59 37.60 -3.08 26.69
C ALA A 59 36.50 -3.86 25.92
N ALA A 60 36.23 -3.38 24.69
CA ALA A 60 35.38 -4.05 23.70
C ALA A 60 36.03 -5.30 23.07
N PRO A 61 35.23 -6.20 22.47
CA PRO A 61 35.46 -6.49 21.05
C PRO A 61 34.19 -6.47 20.18
N LYS A 62 34.32 -5.93 18.96
CA LYS A 62 33.24 -5.88 17.96
C LYS A 62 33.08 -7.25 17.27
N SER A 63 31.97 -7.95 17.51
CA SER A 63 31.63 -9.15 16.73
C SER A 63 30.96 -8.77 15.40
N LYS A 64 31.55 -9.23 14.28
CA LYS A 64 31.03 -8.97 12.93
C LYS A 64 29.88 -9.94 12.61
N ARG A 65 28.64 -9.44 12.49
CA ARG A 65 27.52 -10.24 11.96
C ARG A 65 27.72 -10.46 10.44
N PRO A 66 27.71 -11.70 9.93
CA PRO A 66 27.83 -11.95 8.50
C PRO A 66 26.56 -11.53 7.75
N ALA A 67 26.72 -10.78 6.66
CA ALA A 67 25.60 -10.35 5.82
C ALA A 67 25.01 -11.53 5.04
N ARG A 68 23.81 -11.99 5.44
CA ARG A 68 23.08 -13.06 4.76
C ARG A 68 22.60 -12.55 3.39
N LYS A 69 23.30 -12.94 2.32
CA LYS A 69 22.92 -12.65 0.92
C LYS A 69 21.49 -13.13 0.68
N ARG A 70 20.54 -12.21 0.47
CA ARG A 70 19.17 -12.55 0.06
C ARG A 70 19.23 -13.13 -1.36
N LYS A 71 18.82 -14.40 -1.54
CA LYS A 71 18.57 -14.97 -2.87
C LYS A 71 17.43 -14.16 -3.51
N LYS A 72 17.60 -13.75 -4.77
CA LYS A 72 16.48 -13.25 -5.58
C LYS A 72 15.52 -14.42 -5.80
N ALA A 73 14.27 -14.30 -5.36
CA ALA A 73 13.21 -15.19 -5.81
C ALA A 73 12.95 -14.91 -7.31
N LYS A 74 12.71 -15.96 -8.10
CA LYS A 74 12.18 -15.78 -9.45
C LYS A 74 10.73 -15.29 -9.33
N LEU A 75 10.38 -14.26 -10.10
CA LEU A 75 8.99 -13.92 -10.35
C LEU A 75 8.35 -15.06 -11.15
N ASN A 76 7.21 -15.56 -10.68
CA ASN A 76 6.29 -16.30 -11.53
C ASN A 76 5.54 -15.28 -12.39
N ASP A 77 5.44 -15.56 -13.67
CA ASP A 77 4.70 -14.76 -14.63
C ASP A 77 3.20 -15.10 -14.47
N ASN A 78 2.46 -14.21 -13.82
CA ASN A 78 1.00 -14.21 -13.82
C ASN A 78 0.56 -12.76 -14.04
N GLU A 79 -0.07 -12.48 -15.18
CA GLU A 79 -0.41 -11.12 -15.63
C GLU A 79 -1.62 -10.50 -14.90
N GLU A 80 -1.63 -10.58 -13.58
CA GLU A 80 -2.28 -9.54 -12.78
C GLU A 80 -1.36 -8.31 -12.85
N SER A 81 -1.82 -7.21 -13.44
CA SER A 81 -0.98 -6.02 -13.60
C SER A 81 -0.58 -5.46 -12.24
N ILE A 82 0.63 -5.78 -11.80
CA ILE A 82 1.25 -5.25 -10.58
C ILE A 82 1.42 -3.73 -10.76
N ILE A 83 0.44 -2.96 -10.29
CA ILE A 83 0.46 -1.50 -10.30
C ILE A 83 1.61 -1.05 -9.40
N ASN A 84 2.65 -0.49 -10.02
CA ASN A 84 3.88 -0.12 -9.34
C ASN A 84 4.04 1.41 -9.37
N PRO A 85 3.93 2.11 -8.24
CA PRO A 85 3.96 3.57 -8.20
C PRO A 85 5.35 4.16 -8.48
N ASP A 86 6.40 3.33 -8.51
CA ASP A 86 7.76 3.72 -8.94
C ASP A 86 8.00 3.44 -10.45
N ALA A 87 7.09 2.73 -11.11
CA ALA A 87 7.12 2.43 -12.55
C ALA A 87 5.69 2.35 -13.14
N PRO A 88 4.93 3.46 -13.11
CA PRO A 88 3.53 3.45 -13.51
C PRO A 88 3.35 3.19 -15.01
N LYS A 89 2.25 2.54 -15.37
CA LYS A 89 1.85 2.25 -16.75
C LYS A 89 0.85 3.28 -17.26
N LEU A 90 0.78 3.45 -18.58
CA LEU A 90 -0.23 4.29 -19.23
C LEU A 90 -1.49 3.47 -19.52
N ASP A 91 -2.63 3.88 -18.95
CA ASP A 91 -3.93 3.28 -19.21
C ASP A 91 -4.55 3.90 -20.47
N LYS A 92 -4.56 3.13 -21.56
CA LYS A 92 -5.13 3.57 -22.85
C LYS A 92 -6.65 3.46 -22.92
N SER A 93 -7.30 2.87 -21.91
CA SER A 93 -8.76 2.74 -21.84
C SER A 93 -9.44 3.94 -21.18
N LEU A 94 -8.66 4.81 -20.54
CA LEU A 94 -9.15 5.95 -19.76
C LEU A 94 -9.55 7.13 -20.66
N ASP A 95 -10.83 7.54 -20.61
CA ASP A 95 -11.29 8.74 -21.30
C ASP A 95 -10.82 10.01 -20.58
N THR A 96 -9.82 10.66 -21.16
CA THR A 96 -9.21 11.89 -20.63
C THR A 96 -9.69 13.15 -21.37
N SER A 97 -10.69 13.04 -22.25
CA SER A 97 -11.12 14.13 -23.15
C SER A 97 -11.56 15.40 -22.41
N LYS A 98 -12.26 15.25 -21.27
CA LYS A 98 -12.71 16.36 -20.42
C LYS A 98 -11.63 16.88 -19.46
N LEU A 99 -10.59 16.09 -19.19
CA LEU A 99 -9.64 16.34 -18.10
C LEU A 99 -8.88 17.65 -18.30
N GLY A 100 -8.49 17.97 -19.54
CA GLY A 100 -7.78 19.21 -19.86
C GLY A 100 -8.57 20.47 -19.51
N ALA A 101 -9.89 20.46 -19.74
CA ALA A 101 -10.78 21.55 -19.36
C ALA A 101 -10.93 21.61 -17.83
N TYR A 102 -11.28 20.49 -17.20
CA TYR A 102 -11.48 20.36 -15.76
C TYR A 102 -10.24 20.83 -14.97
N PHE A 103 -9.06 20.33 -15.31
CA PHE A 103 -7.79 20.75 -14.69
C PHE A 103 -7.44 22.21 -15.01
N GLY A 104 -7.80 22.69 -16.21
CA GLY A 104 -7.62 24.07 -16.65
C GLY A 104 -8.29 25.08 -15.72
N GLU A 105 -9.45 24.73 -15.14
CA GLU A 105 -10.21 25.58 -14.22
C GLU A 105 -9.52 25.85 -12.87
N TYR A 106 -8.54 25.05 -12.44
CA TYR A 106 -7.95 25.16 -11.10
C TYR A 106 -6.53 25.73 -11.11
N LYS A 107 -6.18 26.55 -10.11
CA LYS A 107 -4.84 27.12 -9.93
C LYS A 107 -4.01 26.26 -8.99
N VAL A 108 -3.47 25.16 -9.50
CA VAL A 108 -2.51 24.31 -8.78
C VAL A 108 -1.09 24.85 -8.86
N GLY A 109 -0.35 24.74 -7.76
CA GLY A 109 1.10 24.94 -7.71
C GLY A 109 1.87 23.65 -7.44
N ASN A 110 1.29 22.72 -6.68
CA ASN A 110 2.01 21.58 -6.10
C ASN A 110 1.55 20.22 -6.66
N HIS A 111 2.45 19.22 -6.69
CA HIS A 111 2.09 17.86 -7.13
C HIS A 111 0.98 17.17 -6.29
N PRO A 112 0.92 17.33 -4.95
CA PRO A 112 -0.19 16.82 -4.15
C PRO A 112 -1.57 17.36 -4.57
N GLU A 113 -1.66 18.65 -4.90
CA GLU A 113 -2.89 19.28 -5.39
C GLU A 113 -3.29 18.69 -6.75
N ARG A 114 -2.31 18.51 -7.66
CA ARG A 114 -2.55 17.85 -8.97
C ARG A 114 -3.12 16.43 -8.79
N VAL A 115 -2.51 15.62 -7.90
CA VAL A 115 -2.97 14.26 -7.60
C VAL A 115 -4.42 14.28 -7.09
N LEU A 116 -4.75 15.18 -6.16
CA LEU A 116 -6.12 15.34 -5.65
C LEU A 116 -7.13 15.66 -6.77
N ILE A 117 -6.83 16.62 -7.66
CA ILE A 117 -7.72 16.96 -8.78
C ILE A 117 -7.89 15.77 -9.73
N PHE A 118 -6.81 15.04 -10.04
CA PHE A 118 -6.89 13.87 -10.92
C PHE A 118 -7.73 12.75 -10.31
N LEU A 119 -7.56 12.44 -9.03
CA LEU A 119 -8.40 11.46 -8.34
C LEU A 119 -9.87 11.90 -8.31
N LYS A 120 -10.13 13.20 -8.07
CA LYS A 120 -11.48 13.76 -8.03
C LYS A 120 -12.18 13.64 -9.38
N PHE A 121 -11.47 13.92 -10.47
CA PHE A 121 -11.93 13.70 -11.84
C PHE A 121 -12.22 12.22 -12.13
N LEU A 122 -11.34 11.29 -11.75
CA LEU A 122 -11.54 9.84 -11.94
C LEU A 122 -12.80 9.35 -11.22
N ILE A 123 -13.06 9.83 -10.01
CA ILE A 123 -14.23 9.45 -9.21
C ILE A 123 -15.52 10.12 -9.71
N GLU A 124 -15.51 11.44 -9.94
CA GLU A 124 -16.73 12.21 -10.23
C GLU A 124 -17.12 12.25 -11.72
N GLU A 125 -16.16 12.32 -12.64
CA GLU A 125 -16.44 12.39 -14.09
C GLU A 125 -16.40 11.02 -14.79
N LEU A 126 -15.60 10.06 -14.29
CA LEU A 126 -15.56 8.69 -14.82
C LEU A 126 -16.25 7.63 -13.94
N GLY A 127 -16.65 7.96 -12.70
CA GLY A 127 -17.33 7.01 -11.82
C GLY A 127 -16.45 5.87 -11.31
N ILE A 128 -15.12 6.03 -11.31
CA ILE A 128 -14.18 5.02 -10.84
C ILE A 128 -14.09 5.11 -9.31
N GLU A 129 -14.72 4.17 -8.60
CA GLU A 129 -14.77 4.17 -7.13
C GLU A 129 -13.38 4.16 -6.48
N ASN A 130 -12.49 3.29 -6.98
CA ASN A 130 -11.15 3.07 -6.45
C ASN A 130 -10.10 3.38 -7.53
N PRO A 131 -9.74 4.66 -7.74
CA PRO A 131 -8.76 5.05 -8.74
C PRO A 131 -7.35 4.59 -8.34
N ASN A 132 -6.56 4.17 -9.34
CA ASN A 132 -5.22 3.65 -9.15
C ASN A 132 -4.12 4.63 -9.59
N THR A 133 -2.87 4.33 -9.23
CA THR A 133 -1.72 5.20 -9.55
C THR A 133 -1.39 5.28 -11.06
N ASP A 134 -1.67 4.24 -11.84
CA ASP A 134 -1.47 4.21 -13.31
C ASP A 134 -2.48 5.14 -14.05
N GLN A 135 -3.72 5.19 -13.58
CA GLN A 135 -4.74 6.12 -14.08
C GLN A 135 -4.37 7.57 -13.78
N VAL A 136 -3.90 7.86 -12.56
CA VAL A 136 -3.40 9.20 -12.22
C VAL A 136 -2.16 9.57 -13.05
N TYR A 137 -1.27 8.61 -13.36
CA TYR A 137 -0.14 8.84 -14.27
C TYR A 137 -0.61 9.19 -15.68
N THR A 138 -1.66 8.52 -16.15
CA THR A 138 -2.32 8.80 -17.43
C THR A 138 -2.93 10.20 -17.46
N CYS A 139 -3.56 10.64 -16.36
CA CYS A 139 -4.04 12.01 -16.20
C CYS A 139 -2.93 13.06 -16.35
N TYR A 140 -1.75 12.84 -15.76
CA TYR A 140 -0.59 13.73 -15.93
C TYR A 140 -0.15 13.87 -17.40
N GLN A 141 -0.10 12.75 -18.14
CA GLN A 141 0.23 12.74 -19.57
C GLN A 141 -0.81 13.51 -20.39
N ALA A 142 -2.10 13.25 -20.15
CA ALA A 142 -3.20 13.85 -20.92
C ALA A 142 -3.25 15.39 -20.79
N VAL A 143 -2.98 15.95 -19.60
CA VAL A 143 -2.91 17.41 -19.42
C VAL A 143 -1.54 18.02 -19.75
N ASN A 144 -0.58 17.21 -20.22
CA ASN A 144 0.82 17.61 -20.48
C ASN A 144 1.51 18.26 -19.27
N GLU A 145 1.17 17.83 -18.04
CA GLU A 145 1.82 18.34 -16.83
C GLU A 145 3.13 17.65 -16.51
N ARG A 146 3.98 18.35 -15.76
CA ARG A 146 5.27 17.79 -15.34
C ARG A 146 5.05 16.64 -14.37
N ILE A 147 5.33 15.42 -14.81
CA ILE A 147 5.36 14.23 -13.95
C ILE A 147 6.49 14.39 -12.90
N PRO A 148 6.23 14.11 -11.60
CA PRO A 148 7.26 14.07 -10.57
C PRO A 148 8.41 13.10 -10.91
N LYS A 149 9.66 13.45 -10.58
CA LYS A 149 10.82 12.55 -10.75
C LYS A 149 10.67 11.24 -9.95
N VAL A 150 9.96 11.29 -8.83
CA VAL A 150 9.61 10.13 -8.01
C VAL A 150 8.09 10.16 -7.84
N PHE A 151 7.38 9.44 -8.71
CA PHE A 151 5.92 9.51 -8.78
C PHE A 151 5.27 9.04 -7.48
N SER A 152 5.71 7.91 -6.93
CA SER A 152 5.32 7.40 -5.61
C SER A 152 5.46 8.42 -4.47
N GLN A 153 6.38 9.37 -4.56
CA GLN A 153 6.56 10.40 -3.53
C GLN A 153 5.43 11.44 -3.55
N ALA A 154 4.86 11.77 -4.72
CA ALA A 154 3.76 12.73 -4.79
C ALA A 154 2.51 12.24 -4.05
N PHE A 155 2.25 10.92 -4.06
CA PHE A 155 1.17 10.31 -3.29
C PHE A 155 1.48 10.30 -1.78
N ARG A 156 2.72 9.94 -1.40
CA ARG A 156 3.16 9.99 0.01
C ARG A 156 3.14 11.40 0.59
N ASP A 157 3.43 12.41 -0.23
CA ASP A 157 3.33 13.81 0.18
C ASP A 157 1.84 14.21 0.32
N ALA A 158 0.98 13.80 -0.61
CA ALA A 158 -0.46 14.07 -0.57
C ALA A 158 -1.18 13.39 0.62
N SER A 159 -0.82 12.15 0.98
CA SER A 159 -1.34 11.47 2.18
C SER A 159 -0.64 11.87 3.47
N GLY A 160 0.57 12.43 3.36
CA GLY A 160 1.37 12.85 4.49
C GLY A 160 0.69 13.95 5.32
N ARG A 161 1.03 14.01 6.61
CA ARG A 161 0.45 14.89 7.65
C ARG A 161 0.38 16.39 7.30
N LYS A 162 1.11 16.85 6.29
CA LYS A 162 1.10 18.24 5.81
C LYS A 162 -0.15 18.58 4.99
N PHE A 163 -0.64 17.62 4.21
CA PHE A 163 -1.74 17.82 3.26
C PHE A 163 -2.92 16.90 3.60
N GLY A 164 -2.67 15.60 3.80
CA GLY A 164 -3.69 14.63 4.22
C GLY A 164 -4.86 14.47 3.24
N TYR A 165 -4.67 14.82 1.97
CA TYR A 165 -5.72 14.88 0.95
C TYR A 165 -6.26 13.51 0.53
N ILE A 166 -5.41 12.49 0.57
CA ILE A 166 -5.70 11.14 0.08
C ILE A 166 -5.25 10.13 1.14
N ASP A 167 -5.88 8.96 1.18
CA ASP A 167 -5.25 7.82 1.83
C ASP A 167 -4.40 7.06 0.81
N TYR A 168 -3.22 6.60 1.23
CA TYR A 168 -2.25 5.95 0.36
C TYR A 168 -1.67 4.70 1.04
N ASN A 169 -2.58 3.80 1.39
CA ASN A 169 -2.26 2.46 1.90
C ASN A 169 -1.89 1.48 0.77
N SER A 170 -2.46 1.66 -0.42
CA SER A 170 -2.21 0.82 -1.61
C SER A 170 -1.97 1.69 -2.87
N PRO A 171 -1.15 1.23 -3.84
CA PRO A 171 -1.08 1.88 -5.16
C PRO A 171 -2.26 1.51 -6.09
N THR A 172 -3.07 0.51 -5.71
CA THR A 172 -4.24 0.03 -6.47
C THR A 172 -5.54 0.74 -6.11
N ASP A 173 -5.59 1.36 -4.94
CA ASP A 173 -6.76 1.98 -4.34
C ASP A 173 -6.30 3.20 -3.54
N VAL A 174 -6.67 4.39 -4.02
CA VAL A 174 -6.20 5.69 -3.53
C VAL A 174 -7.40 6.59 -3.25
N PRO A 175 -8.16 6.33 -2.17
CA PRO A 175 -9.37 7.09 -1.87
C PRO A 175 -9.04 8.50 -1.37
N ILE A 176 -9.92 9.46 -1.66
CA ILE A 176 -9.81 10.84 -1.19
C ILE A 176 -10.34 10.92 0.26
N THR A 177 -9.61 11.61 1.14
CA THR A 177 -10.07 11.81 2.53
C THR A 177 -11.07 12.96 2.60
N THR A 178 -11.82 13.05 3.71
CA THR A 178 -12.66 14.23 4.00
C THR A 178 -11.87 15.54 3.99
N VAL A 179 -10.57 15.53 4.32
CA VAL A 179 -9.70 16.71 4.26
C VAL A 179 -9.41 17.10 2.82
N GLY A 180 -9.12 16.14 1.94
CA GLY A 180 -8.96 16.39 0.50
C GLY A 180 -10.23 16.90 -0.16
N ASP A 181 -11.38 16.31 0.16
CA ASP A 181 -12.68 16.73 -0.39
C ASP A 181 -13.06 18.15 0.05
N ASN A 182 -12.82 18.50 1.32
CA ASN A 182 -13.01 19.86 1.83
C ASN A 182 -12.05 20.85 1.17
N TYR A 183 -10.75 20.51 1.07
CA TYR A 183 -9.76 21.36 0.42
C TYR A 183 -10.13 21.64 -1.05
N PHE A 184 -10.54 20.61 -1.79
CA PHE A 184 -10.99 20.73 -3.18
C PHE A 184 -12.23 21.64 -3.32
N LYS A 185 -13.17 21.58 -2.37
CA LYS A 185 -14.44 22.33 -2.41
C LYS A 185 -14.33 23.78 -1.93
N PHE A 186 -13.48 24.06 -0.94
CA PHE A 186 -13.48 25.35 -0.24
C PHE A 186 -12.15 26.13 -0.34
N ASP A 187 -11.00 25.46 -0.38
CA ASP A 187 -9.68 26.11 -0.35
C ASP A 187 -9.00 26.20 -1.73
N LEU A 188 -9.33 25.27 -2.65
CA LEU A 188 -8.71 25.15 -3.95
C LEU A 188 -9.18 26.28 -4.89
N LYS A 189 -8.25 27.18 -5.23
CA LYS A 189 -8.54 28.37 -6.03
C LYS A 189 -8.86 28.01 -7.49
N ARG A 190 -10.04 28.39 -7.97
CA ARG A 190 -10.42 28.32 -9.39
C ARG A 190 -9.85 29.53 -10.14
N LYS A 191 -9.32 29.34 -11.36
CA LYS A 191 -8.72 30.37 -12.21
C LYS A 191 -9.71 31.38 -12.79
N GLY A 192 -11.02 31.13 -12.66
CA GLY A 192 -12.10 32.02 -13.12
C GLY A 192 -12.92 32.65 -11.98
N ALA A 193 -12.45 32.58 -10.73
CA ALA A 193 -13.07 33.24 -9.59
C ALA A 193 -12.29 34.51 -9.23
N GLU A 194 -12.53 35.58 -9.99
CA GLU A 194 -12.18 36.98 -9.69
C GLU A 194 -13.47 37.81 -9.70
#